data_AF-A0A183INN9-F1
#
_entry.id   AF-A0A183INN9-F1
#
_cell.length_a   1.000
_cell.length_b   1.000
_cell.length_c   1.000
_cell.angle_alpha   90.00
_cell.angle_beta   90.00
_cell.angle_gamma   90.00
#
_symmetry.space_group_name_H-M   'P 1'
#
loop_
_entity.id
_entity.type
_entity.pdbx_description
1 polymer ?
#
loop_
_entity_poly.entity_id
_entity_poly.type
_entity_poly.pdbx_seq_one_letter_code
_entity_poly.pdbx_strand_id
1 'polypeptide(L)'
;MGSQVRFANYRVTNIMATCKLPFGVRIRNLAHEYPKESSYEPELNIGLLWKSVKPKATLRIHTTGSVTVTGGELIIVFVVTV
;
A
#
# COMPACT_ATOMS: atom_id res chain seq x y z
N MET A 1 5.58 13.21 45.64
CA MET A 1 6.71 12.97 44.73
C MET A 1 6.15 12.81 43.33
N GLY A 2 6.37 13.79 42.45
CA GLY A 2 5.93 13.75 41.06
C GLY A 2 7.13 13.50 40.16
N SER A 3 7.14 12.40 39.42
CA SER A 3 8.20 12.09 38.48
C SER A 3 8.13 13.05 37.29
N GLN A 4 9.25 13.70 36.95
CA GLN A 4 9.36 14.47 35.71
C GLN A 4 9.39 13.52 34.52
N VAL A 5 8.28 13.40 33.79
CA VAL A 5 8.21 12.68 32.53
C VAL A 5 8.73 13.59 31.42
N ARG A 6 9.65 13.07 30.59
CA ARG A 6 10.13 13.75 29.37
C ARG A 6 9.83 12.87 28.17
N PHE A 7 9.44 13.50 27.07
CA PHE A 7 9.36 12.81 25.79
C PHE A 7 10.78 12.47 25.32
N ALA A 8 11.04 11.19 25.12
CA ALA A 8 12.29 10.69 24.57
C ALA A 8 11.97 9.59 23.54
N ASN A 9 12.78 9.50 22.49
CA ASN A 9 12.72 8.42 21.49
C ASN A 9 11.37 8.28 20.75
N TYR A 10 10.65 9.37 20.52
CA TYR A 10 9.47 9.33 19.65
C TYR A 10 9.89 8.97 18.21
N ARG A 11 9.27 7.94 17.64
CA ARG A 11 9.53 7.48 16.27
C ARG A 11 8.26 6.98 15.62
N VAL A 12 7.98 7.46 14.42
CA VAL A 12 6.95 6.89 13.54
C VAL A 12 7.51 5.59 12.95
N THR A 13 6.83 4.47 13.20
CA THR A 13 7.29 3.14 12.78
C THR A 13 6.61 2.64 11.50
N ASN A 14 5.45 3.19 11.18
CA ASN A 14 4.71 2.84 9.99
C ASN A 14 3.73 3.95 9.61
N ILE A 15 3.48 4.09 8.31
CA ILE A 15 2.46 4.98 7.75
C ILE A 15 1.49 4.12 6.95
N MET A 16 0.20 4.45 7.07
CA MET A 16 -0.85 3.89 6.23
C MET A 16 -1.62 5.04 5.59
N ALA A 17 -1.81 4.96 4.28
CA ALA A 17 -2.59 5.91 3.51
C ALA A 17 -3.58 5.16 2.61
N THR A 18 -4.72 5.78 2.31
CA THR A 18 -5.71 5.21 1.39
C THR A 18 -6.11 6.27 0.38
N CYS A 19 -6.28 5.87 -0.87
CA CYS A 19 -6.86 6.70 -1.92
C CYS A 19 -7.89 5.90 -2.73
N LYS A 20 -8.73 6.61 -3.48
CA LYS A 20 -9.74 6.01 -4.35
C LYS A 20 -9.58 6.57 -5.75
N LEU A 21 -9.40 5.68 -6.71
CA LEU A 21 -9.39 6.03 -8.12
C LEU A 21 -10.82 6.30 -8.59
N PRO A 22 -11.02 7.20 -9.57
CA PRO A 22 -12.34 7.49 -10.12
C PRO A 22 -12.85 6.36 -11.05
N PHE A 23 -12.10 5.25 -11.19
CA PHE A 23 -12.41 4.11 -12.05
C PHE A 23 -12.04 2.79 -11.37
N GLY A 24 -12.63 1.69 -11.85
CA GLY A 24 -12.30 0.34 -11.40
C GLY A 24 -11.00 -0.18 -12.00
N VAL A 25 -10.35 -1.12 -11.32
CA VAL A 25 -9.04 -1.68 -11.71
C VAL A 25 -9.18 -3.16 -12.06
N ARG A 26 -8.63 -3.57 -13.21
CA ARG A 26 -8.59 -4.98 -13.64
C ARG A 26 -7.42 -5.71 -13.00
N ILE A 27 -7.55 -6.00 -11.70
CA ILE A 27 -6.44 -6.57 -10.90
C ILE A 27 -5.90 -7.91 -11.41
N ARG A 28 -6.73 -8.74 -12.07
CA ARG A 28 -6.28 -10.01 -12.65
C ARG A 28 -5.32 -9.79 -13.83
N ASN A 29 -5.61 -8.81 -14.68
CA ASN A 29 -4.72 -8.42 -15.77
C ASN A 29 -3.42 -7.86 -15.21
N LEU A 30 -3.51 -6.98 -14.20
CA LEU A 30 -2.34 -6.45 -13.50
C LEU A 30 -1.46 -7.57 -12.92
N ALA A 31 -2.08 -8.59 -12.31
CA ALA A 31 -1.39 -9.75 -11.76
C ALA A 31 -0.65 -10.56 -12.82
N HIS A 32 -1.29 -10.74 -13.98
CA HIS A 32 -0.73 -11.47 -15.09
C HIS A 32 0.42 -10.71 -15.77
N GLU A 33 0.30 -9.40 -15.92
CA GLU A 33 1.32 -8.55 -16.56
C GLU A 33 2.54 -8.31 -15.65
N TYR A 34 2.34 -8.22 -14.34
CA TYR A 34 3.40 -7.91 -13.36
C TYR A 34 3.51 -8.96 -12.24
N PRO A 35 3.80 -10.23 -12.55
CA PRO A 35 3.77 -11.32 -11.56
C PRO A 35 4.88 -11.26 -10.50
N LYS A 36 5.93 -10.45 -10.71
CA LYS A 36 7.03 -10.30 -9.75
C LYS A 36 6.68 -9.28 -8.66
N GLU A 37 5.99 -8.23 -9.04
CA GLU A 37 5.62 -7.11 -8.18
C GLU A 37 4.26 -7.35 -7.51
N SER A 38 3.43 -8.22 -8.08
CA SER A 38 2.06 -8.43 -7.63
C SER A 38 1.75 -9.86 -7.18
N SER A 39 0.78 -9.98 -6.28
CA SER A 39 0.22 -11.24 -5.80
C SER A 39 -1.30 -11.08 -5.68
N TYR A 40 -2.03 -11.93 -6.39
CA TYR A 40 -3.49 -11.95 -6.36
C TYR A 40 -4.00 -13.37 -6.16
N GLU A 41 -4.49 -13.62 -4.95
CA GLU A 41 -5.04 -14.89 -4.48
C GLU A 41 -6.53 -14.64 -4.18
N PRO A 42 -7.45 -14.78 -5.14
CA PRO A 42 -8.86 -14.42 -4.95
C PRO A 42 -9.54 -15.19 -3.80
N GLU A 43 -9.06 -16.40 -3.51
CA GLU A 43 -9.56 -17.24 -2.42
C GLU A 43 -9.06 -16.79 -1.04
N LEU A 44 -7.94 -16.06 -0.98
CA LEU A 44 -7.31 -15.62 0.27
C LEU A 44 -7.46 -14.12 0.52
N ASN A 45 -7.63 -13.31 -0.54
CA ASN A 45 -7.61 -11.86 -0.46
C ASN A 45 -8.55 -11.18 -1.47
N ILE A 46 -9.34 -10.24 -0.96
CA ILE A 46 -10.28 -9.37 -1.70
C ILE A 46 -9.61 -8.27 -2.56
N GLY A 47 -8.29 -8.30 -2.74
CA GLY A 47 -7.54 -7.31 -3.53
C GLY A 47 -6.13 -7.79 -3.86
N LEU A 48 -5.53 -7.18 -4.87
CA LEU A 48 -4.17 -7.47 -5.31
C LEU A 48 -3.17 -6.78 -4.38
N LEU A 49 -2.18 -7.53 -3.93
CA LEU A 49 -1.03 -7.00 -3.20
C LEU A 49 0.07 -6.65 -4.20
N TRP A 50 0.57 -5.42 -4.13
CA TRP A 50 1.67 -4.93 -4.92
C TRP A 50 2.83 -4.53 -4.01
N LYS A 51 4.04 -5.01 -4.31
CA LYS A 51 5.26 -4.71 -3.56
C LYS A 51 6.09 -3.71 -4.36
N SER A 52 6.13 -2.47 -3.90
CA SER A 52 7.02 -1.45 -4.43
C SER A 52 8.40 -1.58 -3.78
N VAL A 53 9.46 -1.60 -4.60
CA VAL A 53 10.85 -1.71 -4.11
C VAL A 53 11.43 -0.33 -3.76
N LYS A 54 11.13 0.71 -4.55
CA LYS A 54 11.61 2.07 -4.36
C LYS A 54 10.50 3.08 -4.73
N PRO A 55 9.86 3.75 -3.74
CA PRO A 55 10.02 3.58 -2.29
C PRO A 55 9.51 2.21 -1.81
N LYS A 56 10.08 1.68 -0.72
CA LYS A 56 9.69 0.38 -0.16
C LYS A 56 8.31 0.49 0.46
N ALA A 57 7.33 -0.16 -0.16
CA ALA A 57 5.93 -0.07 0.23
C ALA A 57 5.14 -1.31 -0.19
N THR A 58 4.00 -1.52 0.46
CA THR A 58 2.99 -2.47 0.01
C THR A 58 1.72 -1.71 -0.34
N LEU A 59 1.19 -1.94 -1.54
CA LEU A 59 -0.10 -1.41 -1.97
C LEU A 59 -1.10 -2.56 -2.04
N ARG A 60 -2.32 -2.32 -1.59
CA ARG A 60 -3.47 -3.21 -1.72
C ARG A 60 -4.48 -2.56 -2.63
N ILE A 61 -4.68 -3.13 -3.81
CA ILE A 61 -5.50 -2.58 -4.88
C ILE A 61 -6.78 -3.42 -5.00
N HIS A 62 -7.94 -2.77 -4.96
CA HIS A 62 -9.23 -3.42 -5.15
C HIS A 62 -9.80 -3.13 -6.53
N THR A 63 -10.65 -4.04 -7.03
CA THR A 63 -11.34 -3.86 -8.32
C THR A 63 -12.21 -2.60 -8.37
N THR A 64 -12.64 -2.11 -7.21
CA THR A 64 -13.43 -0.87 -7.04
C THR A 64 -12.62 0.42 -7.23
N GLY A 65 -11.30 0.32 -7.43
CA GLY A 65 -10.40 1.48 -7.50
C GLY A 65 -9.92 1.97 -6.14
N SER A 66 -10.32 1.35 -5.03
CA SER A 66 -9.74 1.64 -3.72
C SER A 66 -8.31 1.10 -3.64
N VAL A 67 -7.38 1.92 -3.14
CA VAL A 67 -5.98 1.56 -2.94
C VAL A 67 -5.55 1.93 -1.52
N THR A 68 -5.01 0.96 -0.79
CA THR A 68 -4.40 1.20 0.51
C THR A 68 -2.90 0.98 0.41
N VAL A 69 -2.13 1.87 0.99
CA VAL A 69 -0.68 1.88 0.98
C VAL A 69 -0.18 1.74 2.41
N THR A 70 0.73 0.81 2.65
CA THR A 70 1.36 0.59 3.95
C THR A 70 2.88 0.50 3.82
N GLY A 71 3.59 1.04 4.83
CA GLY A 71 5.04 1.15 4.81
C GLY A 71 5.53 2.44 4.18
N GLY A 72 6.85 2.63 4.14
CA GLY A 72 7.52 3.79 3.57
C GLY A 72 7.40 5.08 4.42
N GLU A 73 8.41 5.94 4.32
CA GLU A 73 8.38 7.29 4.92
C GLU A 73 7.74 8.31 3.96
N LEU A 74 7.83 8.07 2.65
CA LEU A 74 7.24 8.87 1.58
C LEU A 74 6.91 7.94 0.42
N ILE A 75 5.64 7.93 -0.01
CA ILE A 75 5.20 7.13 -1.16
C ILE A 75 4.47 8.03 -2.14
N ILE A 76 5.05 8.19 -3.33
CA ILE A 76 4.38 8.77 -4.48
C ILE A 76 3.71 7.61 -5.20
N VAL A 77 2.38 7.56 -5.14
CA VAL A 77 1.59 6.57 -5.90
C VAL A 77 1.54 7.07 -7.35
N PHE A 78 2.53 6.68 -8.15
CA PHE A 78 2.35 6.67 -9.60
C PHE A 78 1.39 5.53 -9.90
N VAL A 79 0.09 5.84 -9.92
CA VAL A 79 -0.88 4.92 -10.50
C VAL A 79 -0.47 4.80 -11.95
N VAL A 80 0.16 3.67 -12.29
CA VAL A 80 0.56 3.35 -13.67
C VAL A 80 -0.68 3.56 -14.52
N THR A 81 -0.68 4.67 -15.24
CA THR A 81 -1.67 4.95 -16.26
C THR A 81 -1.24 4.08 -17.42
N VAL A 82 -1.86 2.91 -17.53
CA VAL A 82 -1.95 2.19 -18.80
C VAL A 82 -2.92 2.93 -19.71
#